data_AF-A0A7V1WBV2-F1
#
_entry.id   AF-A0A7V1WBV2-F1
#
_cell.length_a   1.000
_cell.length_b   1.000
_cell.length_c   1.000
_cell.angle_alpha   90.00
_cell.angle_beta   90.00
_cell.angle_gamma   90.00
#
_symmetry.space_group_name_H-M   'P 1'
#
loop_
_entity.id
_entity.type
_entity.pdbx_description
1 polymer ?
#
loop_
_entity_poly.entity_id
_entity_poly.type
_entity_poly.pdbx_seq_one_letter_code
_entity_poly.pdbx_strand_id
1 'polypeptide(L)'
;MSGSDGAGPPIGPWHHCSRDPILHRPGTSMPVVTVKIQTRTSDQVRQPIIYRLGKDYNVVTYIRRAQVTDDYGYMELDIEGSLEEVQRAISWLHTTGLHVEALQRSVGTDTRNL
;
A
#
# COMPACT_ATOMS: atom_id res chain seq x y z
N MET A 1 -53.51 19.67 5.02
CA MET A 1 -52.42 20.53 5.56
C MET A 1 -51.55 19.61 6.42
N SER A 2 -50.58 18.91 5.83
CA SER A 2 -49.19 19.30 5.54
C SER A 2 -48.26 19.13 6.75
N GLY A 3 -47.20 18.32 6.58
CA GLY A 3 -46.06 18.15 7.50
C GLY A 3 -45.72 16.67 7.75
N SER A 4 -45.18 15.90 6.80
CA SER A 4 -43.74 15.69 6.53
C SER A 4 -42.98 14.95 7.64
N ASP A 5 -43.30 13.66 7.83
CA ASP A 5 -42.38 12.69 8.44
C ASP A 5 -41.30 12.31 7.42
N GLY A 6 -40.10 12.84 7.61
CA GLY A 6 -38.91 12.48 6.84
C GLY A 6 -38.45 11.07 7.20
N ALA A 7 -38.96 10.06 6.52
CA ALA A 7 -38.37 8.74 6.50
C ALA A 7 -37.00 8.83 5.78
N GLY A 8 -35.90 8.77 6.54
CA GLY A 8 -34.57 8.52 6.00
C GLY A 8 -34.54 7.18 5.26
N PRO A 9 -33.69 7.02 4.23
CA PRO A 9 -33.67 5.80 3.43
C PRO A 9 -33.28 4.60 4.29
N PRO A 10 -33.77 3.39 3.94
CA PRO A 10 -33.53 2.19 4.72
C PRO A 10 -32.02 1.94 4.85
N ILE A 11 -31.55 1.83 6.09
CA ILE A 11 -30.22 1.32 6.39
C ILE A 11 -30.11 -0.08 5.75
N GLY A 12 -29.41 -0.15 4.62
CA GLY A 12 -29.16 -1.41 3.91
C GLY A 12 -28.41 -2.43 4.78
N PRO A 13 -28.35 -3.69 4.36
CA PRO A 13 -27.88 -4.81 5.18
C PRO A 13 -26.34 -4.85 5.21
N TRP A 14 -25.70 -3.82 5.78
CA TRP A 14 -24.25 -3.80 5.99
C TRP A 14 -23.86 -4.37 7.37
N HIS A 15 -24.63 -5.35 7.87
CA HIS A 15 -24.38 -6.02 9.16
C HIS A 15 -23.61 -7.35 9.02
N HIS A 16 -22.75 -7.47 8.00
CA HIS A 16 -21.81 -8.58 7.90
C HIS A 16 -20.58 -8.27 7.02
N CYS A 17 -19.93 -7.11 7.21
CA CYS A 17 -18.56 -6.93 6.68
C CYS A 17 -17.56 -7.39 7.76
N SER A 18 -17.55 -8.70 8.06
CA SER A 18 -16.52 -9.26 8.94
C SER A 18 -15.28 -9.55 8.09
N ARG A 19 -14.25 -8.70 8.26
CA ARG A 19 -12.90 -8.75 7.67
C ARG A 19 -12.77 -8.07 6.32
N ASP A 20 -12.70 -6.74 6.33
CA ASP A 20 -11.83 -6.06 5.39
C ASP A 20 -10.38 -6.45 5.73
N PRO A 21 -9.66 -7.24 4.91
CA PRO A 21 -8.27 -7.63 5.18
C PRO A 21 -7.33 -6.42 5.21
N ILE A 22 -7.81 -5.31 4.65
CA ILE A 22 -7.10 -4.05 4.45
C ILE A 22 -7.23 -3.13 5.69
N LEU A 23 -8.28 -3.30 6.51
CA LEU A 23 -8.48 -2.53 7.74
C LEU A 23 -8.04 -3.38 8.95
N HIS A 24 -6.79 -3.16 9.34
CA HIS A 24 -6.13 -3.95 10.37
C HIS A 24 -6.69 -3.67 11.77
N ARG A 25 -6.61 -4.70 12.63
CA ARG A 25 -6.98 -4.59 14.04
C ARG A 25 -6.00 -3.68 14.80
N PRO A 26 -6.48 -2.83 15.73
CA PRO A 26 -5.59 -2.07 16.61
C PRO A 26 -4.83 -3.05 17.52
N GLY A 27 -3.49 -3.09 17.41
CA GLY A 27 -2.61 -3.84 18.32
C GLY A 27 -1.46 -4.63 17.67
N THR A 28 -1.44 -4.80 16.34
CA THR A 28 -0.31 -5.42 15.63
C THR A 28 0.35 -4.36 14.75
N SER A 29 1.54 -3.89 15.15
CA SER A 29 2.36 -3.02 14.31
C SER A 29 2.85 -3.81 13.09
N MET A 30 2.24 -3.57 11.94
CA MET A 30 2.67 -4.20 10.69
C MET A 30 4.00 -3.59 10.24
N PRO A 31 4.96 -4.39 9.75
CA PRO A 31 6.20 -3.87 9.22
C PRO A 31 5.91 -2.96 8.02
N VAL A 32 6.39 -1.73 8.13
CA VAL A 32 6.40 -0.75 7.04
C VAL A 32 7.83 -0.61 6.54
N VAL A 33 8.06 -0.91 5.28
CA VAL A 33 9.37 -0.76 4.63
C VAL A 33 9.29 0.33 3.57
N THR A 34 10.16 1.33 3.68
CA THR A 34 10.29 2.36 2.66
C THR A 34 11.17 1.83 1.52
N VAL A 35 10.70 1.92 0.30
CA VAL A 35 11.42 1.49 -0.91
C VAL A 35 11.46 2.65 -1.89
N LYS A 36 12.63 2.93 -2.44
CA LYS A 36 12.79 3.81 -3.61
C LYS A 36 12.94 2.94 -4.85
N ILE A 37 12.18 3.25 -5.88
CA ILE A 37 12.26 2.60 -7.18
C ILE A 37 12.46 3.64 -8.26
N GLN A 38 13.32 3.31 -9.23
CA GLN A 38 13.54 4.11 -10.42
C GLN A 38 13.61 3.25 -11.67
N THR A 39 13.03 3.74 -12.76
CA THR A 39 13.07 3.08 -14.07
C THR A 39 14.46 3.18 -14.68
N ARG A 40 14.91 2.09 -15.32
CA ARG A 40 16.14 2.05 -16.12
C ARG A 40 15.89 2.31 -17.60
N THR A 41 14.70 1.97 -18.09
CA THR A 41 14.28 2.19 -19.48
C THR A 41 12.90 2.85 -19.52
N SER A 42 12.61 3.57 -20.60
CA SER A 42 11.33 4.27 -20.79
C SER A 42 10.13 3.34 -20.85
N ASP A 43 10.30 2.12 -21.36
CA ASP A 43 9.22 1.13 -21.43
C ASP A 43 8.72 0.67 -20.05
N GLN A 44 9.56 0.77 -19.02
CA GLN A 44 9.19 0.39 -17.65
C GLN A 44 8.19 1.36 -17.02
N VAL A 45 8.13 2.62 -17.48
CA VAL A 45 7.16 3.61 -16.99
C VAL A 45 5.72 3.16 -17.22
N ARG A 46 5.48 2.45 -18.34
CA ARG A 46 4.14 1.97 -18.71
C ARG A 46 3.73 0.67 -17.98
N GLN A 47 4.61 0.09 -17.17
CA GLN A 47 4.32 -1.14 -16.45
C GLN A 47 3.52 -0.84 -15.18
N PRO A 48 2.46 -1.63 -14.87
CA PRO A 48 1.60 -1.40 -13.71
C PRO A 48 2.23 -1.97 -12.42
N ILE A 49 3.45 -1.54 -12.08
CA ILE A 49 4.27 -2.12 -11.01
C ILE A 49 3.60 -1.98 -9.63
N ILE A 50 3.09 -0.79 -9.30
CA ILE A 50 2.41 -0.53 -8.01
C ILE A 50 1.14 -1.38 -7.89
N TYR A 51 0.37 -1.49 -8.97
CA TYR A 51 -0.85 -2.29 -8.97
C TYR A 51 -0.54 -3.79 -8.73
N ARG A 52 0.53 -4.31 -9.34
CA ARG A 52 0.97 -5.70 -9.12
C ARG A 52 1.41 -5.94 -7.68
N LEU A 53 2.08 -4.96 -7.04
CA LEU A 53 2.44 -5.08 -5.62
C LEU A 53 1.21 -5.36 -4.75
N GLY A 54 0.19 -4.50 -4.83
CA GLY A 54 -1.00 -4.66 -4.01
C GLY A 54 -1.82 -5.90 -4.37
N LYS A 55 -1.90 -6.24 -5.66
CA LYS A 55 -2.69 -7.38 -6.15
C LYS A 55 -2.05 -8.73 -5.81
N ASP A 56 -0.75 -8.86 -6.00
CA ASP A 56 -0.07 -10.15 -6.01
C ASP A 56 0.51 -10.53 -4.63
N TYR A 57 0.72 -9.54 -3.75
CA TYR A 57 1.41 -9.72 -2.45
C TYR A 57 0.59 -9.27 -1.24
N ASN A 58 -0.70 -8.95 -1.35
CA ASN A 58 -1.54 -8.52 -0.21
C ASN A 58 -0.88 -7.43 0.68
N VAL A 59 -0.17 -6.50 0.04
CA VAL A 59 0.47 -5.35 0.69
C VAL A 59 -0.30 -4.07 0.37
N VAL A 60 -0.25 -3.12 1.29
CA VAL A 60 -0.70 -1.75 1.04
C VAL A 60 0.52 -0.90 0.68
N THR A 61 0.42 -0.15 -0.40
CA THR A 61 1.49 0.75 -0.85
C THR A 61 1.07 2.20 -0.65
N TYR A 62 1.85 2.97 0.10
CA TYR A 62 1.67 4.41 0.26
C TYR A 62 2.75 5.14 -0.50
N ILE A 63 2.36 6.03 -1.41
CA ILE A 63 3.33 6.83 -2.18
C ILE A 63 3.74 8.04 -1.33
N ARG A 64 5.03 8.14 -0.97
CA ARG A 64 5.60 9.30 -0.27
C ARG A 64 5.98 10.41 -1.24
N ARG A 65 6.62 10.02 -2.35
CA ARG A 65 7.07 10.92 -3.42
C ARG A 65 7.05 10.18 -4.74
N ALA A 66 6.60 10.83 -5.80
CA ALA A 66 6.66 10.28 -7.14
C ALA A 66 6.96 11.38 -8.14
N GLN A 67 7.78 11.05 -9.13
CA GLN A 67 7.99 11.83 -10.34
C GLN A 67 7.89 10.85 -11.51
N VAL A 68 6.95 11.11 -12.41
CA VAL A 68 6.70 10.26 -13.58
C VAL A 68 6.62 11.18 -14.79
N THR A 69 7.47 10.93 -15.78
CA THR A 69 7.46 11.50 -17.12
C THR A 69 7.21 10.38 -18.13
N ASP A 70 7.18 10.68 -19.43
CA ASP A 70 6.93 9.66 -20.46
C ASP A 70 8.05 8.62 -20.61
N ASP A 71 9.25 8.96 -20.13
CA ASP A 71 10.49 8.20 -20.32
C ASP A 71 11.22 7.84 -19.03
N TYR A 72 10.83 8.46 -17.90
CA TYR A 72 11.47 8.26 -16.61
C TYR A 72 10.45 8.22 -15.47
N GLY A 73 10.64 7.30 -14.53
CA GLY A 73 9.88 7.19 -13.30
C GLY A 73 10.80 7.05 -12.09
N TYR A 74 10.55 7.86 -11.07
CA TYR A 74 11.17 7.77 -9.74
C TYR A 74 10.07 7.82 -8.68
N MET A 75 10.09 6.88 -7.74
CA MET A 75 9.08 6.81 -6.68
C MET A 75 9.70 6.34 -5.36
N GLU A 76 9.31 6.99 -4.27
CA GLU A 76 9.54 6.55 -2.90
C GLU A 76 8.19 6.12 -2.31
N LEU A 77 8.09 4.86 -1.92
CA LEU A 77 6.87 4.24 -1.42
C LEU A 77 7.11 3.52 -0.09
N ASP A 78 6.12 3.57 0.79
CA ASP A 78 6.05 2.70 1.97
C ASP A 78 5.20 1.48 1.63
N ILE A 79 5.73 0.29 1.89
CA ILE A 79 5.03 -0.99 1.75
C ILE A 79 4.69 -1.49 3.15
N GLU A 80 3.40 -1.64 3.42
CA GLU A 80 2.86 -2.20 4.67
C GLU A 80 2.22 -3.55 4.40
N GLY A 81 2.51 -4.53 5.24
CA GLY A 81 1.93 -5.87 5.14
C GLY A 81 2.51 -6.82 6.17
N SER A 82 2.28 -8.12 6.03
CA SER A 82 3.00 -9.11 6.83
C SER A 82 4.48 -9.14 6.42
N LEU A 83 5.37 -9.54 7.33
CA LEU A 83 6.81 -9.62 7.04
C LEU A 83 7.11 -10.49 5.81
N GLU A 84 6.46 -11.65 5.71
CA GLU A 84 6.63 -12.58 4.60
C GLU A 84 6.19 -11.96 3.26
N GLU A 85 5.03 -11.31 3.22
CA GLU A 85 4.51 -10.69 2.01
C GLU A 85 5.35 -9.47 1.58
N VAL A 86 5.79 -8.65 2.54
CA VAL A 86 6.70 -7.52 2.27
C VAL A 86 8.03 -8.04 1.69
N GLN A 87 8.60 -9.12 2.23
CA GLN A 87 9.83 -9.72 1.70
C GLN A 87 9.66 -10.29 0.29
N ARG A 88 8.53 -10.94 0.01
CA ARG A 88 8.19 -11.46 -1.33
C ARG A 88 8.01 -10.31 -2.33
N ALA A 89 7.31 -9.25 -1.95
CA ALA A 89 7.10 -8.07 -2.76
C ALA A 89 8.42 -7.36 -3.12
N ILE A 90 9.31 -7.16 -2.14
CA ILE A 90 10.63 -6.55 -2.36
C ILE A 90 11.50 -7.45 -3.26
N SER A 91 11.49 -8.76 -3.00
CA SER A 91 12.25 -9.72 -3.81
C SER A 91 11.78 -9.70 -5.27
N TRP A 92 10.46 -9.60 -5.51
CA TRP A 92 9.92 -9.44 -6.85
C TRP A 92 10.33 -8.12 -7.50
N LEU A 93 10.33 -7.00 -6.78
CA LEU A 93 10.80 -5.71 -7.31
C LEU A 93 12.23 -5.81 -7.85
N HIS A 94 13.12 -6.55 -7.19
CA HIS A 94 14.48 -6.78 -7.70
C HIS A 94 14.54 -7.59 -9.01
N THR A 95 13.52 -8.41 -9.31
CA THR A 95 13.43 -9.16 -10.57
C THR A 95 12.89 -8.34 -11.75
N THR A 96 12.24 -7.20 -11.49
CA THR A 96 11.62 -6.37 -12.55
C THR A 96 12.61 -5.62 -13.42
N GLY A 97 13.90 -5.59 -13.02
CA GLY A 97 14.93 -4.79 -13.67
C GLY A 97 14.83 -3.29 -13.37
N LEU A 98 13.95 -2.86 -12.46
CA LEU A 98 14.01 -1.53 -11.88
C LEU A 98 15.24 -1.41 -10.98
N HIS A 99 15.71 -0.18 -10.76
CA HIS A 99 16.67 0.05 -9.69
C HIS A 99 15.90 0.30 -8.40
N VAL A 100 16.16 -0.56 -7.41
CA VAL A 100 15.39 -0.68 -6.17
C VAL A 100 16.34 -0.47 -4.99
N GLU A 101 16.04 0.50 -4.15
CA GLU A 101 16.74 0.77 -2.89
C GLU A 101 15.72 0.60 -1.75
N ALA A 102 15.79 -0.53 -1.05
CA ALA A 102 15.00 -0.74 0.15
C ALA A 102 15.70 -0.07 1.34
N LEU A 103 15.05 0.93 1.91
CA LEU A 103 15.48 1.51 3.17
C LEU A 103 14.98 0.59 4.29
N GLN A 104 15.84 -0.33 4.71
CA GLN A 104 15.58 -1.12 5.89
C GLN A 104 15.61 -0.19 7.11
N ARG A 105 14.45 0.36 7.48
CA ARG A 105 14.28 0.84 8.85
C ARG A 105 14.35 -0.41 9.72
N SER A 106 15.39 -0.51 10.54
CA SER A 106 15.35 -1.34 11.73
C SER A 106 14.01 -1.03 12.41
N VAL A 107 13.18 -2.04 12.62
CA VAL A 107 11.96 -1.92 13.40
C VAL A 107 12.42 -1.63 14.84
N GLY A 108 12.71 -0.36 15.11
CA GLY A 108 12.97 0.14 16.44
C GLY A 108 11.63 0.11 17.17
N THR A 109 11.55 -0.81 18.11
CA THR A 109 10.70 -0.83 19.31
C THR A 109 9.64 0.27 19.35
N ASP A 110 8.38 -0.15 19.34
CA ASP A 110 7.24 0.68 19.70
C ASP A 110 7.44 1.29 21.11
N THR A 111 7.90 2.53 21.16
CA THR A 111 7.85 3.39 22.35
C THR A 111 7.29 4.75 21.95
N ARG A 112 6.02 4.78 21.54
CA ARG A 112 5.20 6.00 21.57
C ARG A 112 4.02 5.82 22.53
N ASN A 113 4.31 5.86 23.84
CA ASN A 113 3.46 6.45 24.89
C ASN A 113 3.91 5.96 26.28
N LEU A 114 4.86 6.67 26.89
CA LEU A 114 4.98 6.80 28.35
C LEU A 114 5.15 8.28 28.67
#